data_AF-A0A949M430-F1
#
_entry.id   AF-A0A949M430-F1
#
_cell.length_a   1.000
_cell.length_b   1.000
_cell.length_c   1.000
_cell.angle_alpha   90.00
_cell.angle_beta   90.00
_cell.angle_gamma   90.00
#
_symmetry.space_group_name_H-M   'P 1'
#
loop_
_entity.id
_entity.type
_entity.pdbx_description
1 polymer ?
#
loop_
_entity_poly.entity_id
_entity_poly.type
_entity_poly.pdbx_seq_one_letter_code
_entity_poly.pdbx_strand_id
1 'polypeptide(L)' 'MKLSVSLPDQDVKFLDEYAEQLGIGSRSAVVQRAVRLLQASELGPAYEAAWEEWAAGDAAAWEATAADGAD' A
#
# COMPACT_ATOMS: atom_id res chain seq x y z
N MET A 1 -14.01 14.01 7.79
CA MET A 1 -14.64 13.45 9.01
C MET A 1 -13.65 13.55 10.16
N LYS A 2 -14.08 13.91 11.38
CA LYS A 2 -13.21 13.90 12.57
C LYS A 2 -13.56 12.67 13.42
N LEU A 3 -12.56 12.00 13.96
CA LEU A 3 -12.69 10.82 14.81
C LEU A 3 -11.94 11.10 16.13
N SER A 4 -12.54 10.71 17.25
CA SER A 4 -11.85 10.66 18.54
C SER A 4 -11.36 9.23 18.75
N VAL A 5 -10.07 9.06 19.02
CA VAL A 5 -9.43 7.76 19.19
C VAL A 5 -8.59 7.76 20.46
N SER A 6 -8.61 6.66 21.19
CA SER A 6 -7.76 6.43 22.35
C SER A 6 -6.60 5.53 21.92
N LEU A 7 -5.37 5.99 22.13
CA LEU A 7 -4.15 5.24 21.83
C LEU A 7 -3.23 5.28 23.05
N PRO A 8 -2.51 4.19 23.35
CA PRO A 8 -1.40 4.22 24.29
C PRO A 8 -0.36 5.30 23.95
N ASP A 9 0.30 5.85 24.96
CA ASP A 9 1.31 6.91 24.79
C ASP A 9 2.45 6.49 23.84
N GLN A 10 2.84 5.22 23.87
CA GLN A 10 3.88 4.68 22.99
C GLN A 10 3.47 4.74 21.51
N ASP A 11 2.19 4.52 21.21
CA ASP A 11 1.67 4.52 19.84
C ASP A 11 1.56 5.95 19.33
N VAL A 12 1.16 6.89 20.19
CA VAL A 12 1.16 8.32 19.88
C VAL A 12 2.59 8.80 19.58
N LYS A 13 3.57 8.40 20.40
CA LYS A 13 4.97 8.72 20.20
C LYS A 13 5.49 8.18 18.87
N PHE A 14 5.16 6.93 18.52
CA PHE A 14 5.51 6.36 17.23
C PHE A 14 4.94 7.18 16.06
N LEU A 15 3.68 7.61 16.14
CA LEU A 15 3.06 8.43 15.09
C LEU A 15 3.77 9.78 14.91
N ASP A 16 4.24 10.40 16.01
CA ASP A 16 4.99 11.65 15.98
C ASP A 16 6.37 11.47 15.34
N GLU A 17 7.14 10.48 15.80
CA GLU A 17 8.47 10.19 15.24
C GLU A 17 8.39 9.85 13.75
N TYR A 18 7.39 9.06 13.36
CA TYR A 18 7.15 8.71 11.95
C TYR A 18 6.75 9.94 11.12
N ALA A 19 5.97 10.86 11.70
CA ALA A 19 5.61 12.11 11.05
C ALA A 19 6.84 13.00 10.80
N GLU A 20 7.69 13.15 11.81
CA GLU A 20 8.93 13.94 11.73
C GLU A 20 9.91 13.37 10.71
N GLN A 21 10.17 12.05 10.77
CA GLN A 21 11.12 11.38 9.88
C GLN A 21 10.76 11.50 8.40
N LEU A 22 9.46 11.51 8.08
CA LEU A 22 8.97 11.55 6.69
C LEU A 22 8.43 12.92 6.27
N GLY A 23 8.54 13.94 7.13
CA GLY A 23 8.02 15.28 6.85
C GLY A 23 6.50 15.33 6.67
N ILE A 24 5.75 14.47 7.35
CA ILE A 24 4.29 14.39 7.26
C ILE A 24 3.67 15.40 8.23
N GLY A 25 2.85 16.32 7.71
CA GLY A 25 2.38 17.49 8.48
C GLY A 25 1.37 17.24 9.60
N SER A 26 0.95 16.01 9.89
CA SER A 26 0.07 15.71 11.03
C SER A 26 -0.03 14.22 11.40
N ARG A 27 -0.36 13.93 12.66
CA ARG A 27 -0.74 12.58 13.12
C ARG A 27 -1.88 11.99 12.30
N SER A 28 -2.89 12.78 11.95
CA SER A 28 -4.02 12.30 11.14
C SER A 28 -3.60 11.88 9.73
N ALA A 29 -2.59 12.52 9.14
CA ALA A 29 -2.02 12.10 7.85
C ALA A 29 -1.22 10.80 7.98
N VAL A 30 -0.49 10.60 9.08
CA VAL A 30 0.17 9.31 9.38
C VAL A 30 -0.86 8.20 9.56
N VAL A 31 -1.92 8.44 10.34
CA VAL A 31 -3.02 7.46 10.53
C VAL A 31 -3.71 7.15 9.21
N GLN A 32 -3.97 8.16 8.36
CA GLN A 32 -4.54 7.93 7.02
C GLN A 32 -3.62 7.05 6.16
N ARG A 33 -2.31 7.25 6.22
CA ARG A 33 -1.33 6.40 5.53
C ARG A 33 -1.37 4.97 6.08
N ALA A 34 -1.41 4.79 7.40
CA ALA A 34 -1.51 3.49 8.04
C ALA A 34 -2.78 2.73 7.59
N VAL A 35 -3.92 3.41 7.51
CA VAL A 35 -5.18 2.82 6.99
C VAL A 35 -5.03 2.35 5.54
N ARG A 36 -4.36 3.12 4.67
CA ARG A 36 -4.10 2.71 3.29
C ARG A 36 -3.16 1.50 3.22
N LEU A 37 -2.15 1.45 4.08
CA LEU A 37 -1.24 0.30 4.16
C LEU A 37 -1.98 -0.96 4.63
N LEU A 38 -2.87 -0.82 5.61
CA LEU A 38 -3.73 -1.93 6.05
C LEU A 38 -4.67 -2.40 4.94
N GLN A 39 -5.27 -1.50 4.17
CA GLN A 39 -6.08 -1.89 3.01
C GLN A 39 -5.23 -2.63 1.96
N ALA A 40 -4.01 -2.15 1.69
CA ALA A 40 -3.11 -2.77 0.73
C ALA A 40 -2.61 -4.14 1.18
N SER A 41 -2.39 -4.36 2.48
CA SER A 41 -1.96 -5.68 3.00
C SER A 41 -3.00 -6.77 2.76
N GLU A 42 -4.28 -6.41 2.76
CA GLU A 42 -5.38 -7.34 2.45
C GLU A 42 -5.50 -7.65 0.95
N LEU A 43 -4.84 -6.89 0.07
CA LEU A 43 -4.89 -7.14 -1.38
C LEU A 43 -3.95 -8.26 -1.83
N GLY A 44 -3.02 -8.70 -0.98
CA GLY A 44 -2.00 -9.70 -1.33
C GLY A 44 -2.58 -10.97 -1.98
N PRO A 45 -3.52 -11.66 -1.31
CA PRO A 45 -4.14 -12.88 -1.87
C PRO A 45 -4.89 -12.63 -3.18
N ALA A 46 -5.50 -11.46 -3.37
CA ALA A 46 -6.21 -11.13 -4.60
C ALA A 46 -5.23 -10.89 -5.77
N TYR A 47 -4.09 -10.24 -5.50
CA TYR A 47 -3.02 -10.10 -6.50
C TYR A 47 -2.36 -11.45 -6.83
N GLU A 48 -2.16 -12.31 -5.83
CA GLU A 48 -1.63 -13.66 -6.05
C GLU A 48 -2.54 -14.47 -6.97
N ALA A 49 -3.84 -14.52 -6.65
CA ALA A 49 -4.83 -15.20 -7.50
C ALA A 49 -4.89 -14.61 -8.92
N ALA A 50 -4.85 -13.27 -9.05
CA ALA A 50 -4.85 -12.61 -10.35
C ALA A 50 -3.59 -12.94 -11.17
N TRP A 51 -2.42 -13.05 -10.53
CA TRP A 51 -1.20 -13.46 -11.20
C TRP A 51 -1.24 -14.93 -11.64
N GLU A 52 -1.79 -15.83 -10.81
CA GLU A 52 -1.97 -17.24 -11.19
C GLU A 52 -2.90 -17.39 -12.40
N GLU A 53 -4.03 -16.67 -12.40
CA GLU A 53 -4.99 -16.64 -13.52
C GLU A 53 -4.33 -16.11 -14.80
N TRP A 54 -3.62 -14.98 -14.69
CA TRP A 54 -2.88 -14.38 -15.81
C TRP A 54 -1.82 -15.32 -16.38
N ALA A 55 -1.01 -15.95 -15.52
CA ALA A 55 0.06 -16.86 -15.91
C ALA A 55 -0.47 -18.10 -16.64
N ALA A 56 -1.65 -18.59 -16.25
CA ALA A 56 -2.31 -19.73 -16.87
C ALA A 56 -2.97 -19.40 -18.23
N GLY A 57 -3.16 -18.13 -18.55
CA GLY A 57 -3.82 -17.68 -19.77
C GLY A 57 -2.94 -16.75 -20.59
N ASP A 58 -3.19 -15.45 -20.42
CA ASP A 58 -2.77 -14.42 -21.36
C ASP A 58 -1.27 -14.10 -21.34
N ALA A 59 -0.53 -14.53 -20.30
CA ALA A 59 0.88 -14.18 -20.13
C ALA A 59 1.75 -14.39 -21.39
N ALA A 60 1.63 -15.55 -22.05
CA ALA A 60 2.43 -15.85 -23.23
C ALA A 60 2.07 -14.99 -24.46
N ALA A 61 0.80 -14.57 -24.57
CA ALA A 61 0.35 -13.72 -25.67
C ALA A 61 0.89 -12.28 -25.54
N TRP A 62 1.01 -11.79 -24.30
CA TRP A 62 1.51 -10.45 -24.01
C TRP A 62 3.04 -10.37 -23.94
N GLU A 63 3.73 -11.47 -23.64
CA GLU A 63 5.21 -11.51 -23.62
C GLU A 63 5.82 -11.09 -24.97
N ALA A 64 5.14 -11.40 -26.09
CA ALA A 64 5.63 -11.09 -27.43
C ALA A 64 5.74 -9.59 -27.73
N THR A 65 4.98 -8.75 -27.02
CA THR A 65 4.97 -7.29 -27.23
C THR A 65 5.81 -6.54 -26.18
N ALA A 66 6.48 -7.25 -25.26
CA ALA A 66 7.22 -6.64 -24.16
C ALA A 66 8.39 -5.75 -24.62
N ALA A 67 8.95 -6.02 -25.80
CA ALA A 67 10.07 -5.26 -26.39
C ALA A 67 9.65 -4.23 -27.44
N ASP A 68 8.34 -4.06 -27.70
CA ASP A 68 7.86 -3.14 -28.72
C ASP A 68 8.22 -1.69 -28.35
N GLY A 69 8.97 -1.01 -29.22
CA GLY A 69 9.38 0.39 -29.02
C GLY A 69 10.54 0.59 -28.04
N ALA A 70 11.29 -0.46 -27.71
CA ALA A 70 12.47 -0.41 -26.83
C ALA A 70 13.78 0.03 -27.53
N ASP A 71 13.68 0.72 -28.67
CA ASP A 71 14.80 1.36 -29.38
C ASP A 71 15.14 2.75 -28.81
#